data_AF-A0A928XC92-F1
#
_entry.id   AF-A0A928XC92-F1
#
_cell.length_a   1.000
_cell.length_b   1.000
_cell.length_c   1.000
_cell.angle_alpha   90.00
_cell.angle_beta   90.00
_cell.angle_gamma   90.00
#
_symmetry.space_group_name_H-M   'P 1'
#
loop_
_entity.id
_entity.type
_entity.pdbx_description
1 polymer ?
#
loop_
_entity_poly.entity_id
_entity_poly.type
_entity_poly.pdbx_seq_one_letter_code
_entity_poly.pdbx_strand_id
1 'polypeptide(L)'
;MAKAQRVWLMMGESWEADGPDEGDCVDGYAITWAREFRYDAARARYLNRELDPEALEEGDLVALSEVWTDYDGDSSYGDFELAGDPLMPSDLRSYESGVALKDPWDESSGIASSGIESSGIEYYHADLIGTTRGTTNHLGAPAIGASGSPVTYTAFGERLDSDDHLRYGYAGSWGYQAHDVPNGDPVQFLHVGWRYYDPSTGRFLQRDPIGIGGGLNVYTYAENISTLLVDPLGFNRWALRREYGL
;
A
#
# COMPACT_ATOMS: atom_id res chain seq x y z
N MET A 1 10.83 -22.06 -12.96
CA MET A 1 9.60 -21.81 -13.74
C MET A 1 9.35 -20.33 -13.71
N ALA A 2 9.27 -19.67 -14.88
CA ALA A 2 8.90 -18.26 -14.96
C ALA A 2 7.50 -18.09 -14.34
N LYS A 3 7.40 -17.28 -13.28
CA LYS A 3 6.18 -17.05 -12.52
C LYS A 3 5.22 -16.25 -13.40
N ALA A 4 3.97 -16.68 -13.47
CA ALA A 4 2.96 -16.03 -14.29
C ALA A 4 2.81 -14.56 -13.86
N GLN A 5 3.03 -13.64 -14.79
CA GLN A 5 2.69 -12.24 -14.60
C GLN A 5 1.19 -12.15 -14.37
N ARG A 6 0.80 -11.55 -13.25
CA ARG A 6 -0.61 -11.31 -12.93
C ARG A 6 -0.90 -9.84 -13.11
N VAL A 7 -1.98 -9.56 -13.81
CA VAL A 7 -2.53 -8.23 -14.01
C VAL A 7 -3.81 -8.14 -13.20
N TRP A 8 -3.93 -7.12 -12.36
CA TRP A 8 -5.16 -6.78 -11.66
C TRP A 8 -5.62 -5.41 -12.10
N LEU A 9 -6.92 -5.27 -12.32
CA LEU A 9 -7.57 -4.00 -12.60
C LEU A 9 -8.49 -3.69 -11.42
N MET A 10 -8.34 -2.51 -10.84
CA MET A 10 -9.24 -1.98 -9.83
C MET A 10 -9.87 -0.71 -10.36
N MET A 11 -11.18 -0.56 -10.19
CA MET A 11 -11.92 0.59 -10.70
C MET A 11 -12.88 1.10 -9.63
N GLY A 12 -13.03 2.41 -9.58
CA GLY A 12 -14.15 3.09 -8.93
C GLY A 12 -15.23 3.35 -9.96
N GLU A 13 -16.47 3.09 -9.57
CA GLU A 13 -17.67 3.32 -10.39
C GLU A 13 -18.67 4.13 -9.56
N SER A 14 -19.37 5.04 -10.22
CA SER A 14 -20.52 5.75 -9.67
C SER A 14 -21.72 5.51 -10.55
N TRP A 15 -22.89 5.34 -9.95
CA TRP A 15 -24.15 5.26 -10.70
C TRP A 15 -25.31 5.78 -9.85
N GLU A 16 -26.37 6.22 -10.52
CA GLU A 16 -27.63 6.59 -9.89
C GLU A 16 -28.70 5.56 -10.25
N ALA A 17 -29.54 5.22 -9.28
CA ALA A 17 -30.70 4.38 -9.49
C ALA A 17 -31.95 5.24 -9.27
N ASP A 18 -32.74 5.41 -10.32
CA ASP A 18 -34.08 5.95 -10.17
C ASP A 18 -34.93 4.92 -9.39
N GLY A 19 -35.83 5.41 -8.53
CA GLY A 19 -36.48 4.63 -7.48
C GLY A 19 -37.29 3.39 -7.92
N PRO A 20 -37.99 2.72 -6.97
CA PRO A 20 -38.49 1.34 -7.14
C PRO A 20 -39.62 1.15 -8.15
N ASP A 21 -40.16 2.22 -8.75
CA ASP A 21 -41.29 2.15 -9.67
C ASP A 21 -40.91 2.77 -11.03
N GLU A 22 -40.94 1.91 -12.06
CA GLU A 22 -40.67 2.15 -13.50
C GLU A 22 -39.23 1.97 -14.01
N GLY A 23 -38.78 0.72 -13.99
CA GLY A 23 -37.72 0.19 -14.86
C GLY A 23 -36.32 0.35 -14.27
N ASP A 24 -35.70 -0.77 -13.89
CA ASP A 24 -34.32 -0.90 -13.39
C ASP A 24 -33.27 -0.36 -14.40
N CYS A 25 -33.30 0.93 -14.69
CA CYS A 25 -32.33 1.62 -15.52
C CYS A 25 -31.31 2.22 -14.55
N VAL A 26 -30.08 1.74 -14.64
CA VAL A 26 -28.94 2.41 -14.03
C VAL A 26 -28.63 3.61 -14.92
N ASP A 27 -28.89 4.82 -14.43
CA ASP A 27 -28.57 6.06 -15.12
C ASP A 27 -27.32 6.69 -14.50
N GLY A 28 -26.58 7.47 -15.30
CA GLY A 28 -25.38 8.16 -14.82
C GLY A 28 -24.23 7.23 -14.38
N TYR A 29 -24.15 6.01 -14.92
CA TYR A 29 -22.96 5.17 -14.71
C TYR A 29 -21.72 5.87 -15.26
N ALA A 30 -20.67 5.95 -14.46
CA ALA A 30 -19.36 6.46 -14.87
C ALA A 30 -18.25 5.70 -14.13
N ILE A 31 -17.15 5.43 -14.84
CA ILE A 31 -15.91 5.02 -14.19
C ILE A 31 -15.25 6.28 -13.63
N THR A 32 -15.04 6.34 -12.32
CA THR A 32 -14.50 7.53 -11.64
C THR A 32 -12.98 7.50 -11.53
N TRP A 33 -12.40 6.31 -11.46
CA TRP A 33 -10.96 6.08 -11.47
C TRP A 33 -10.65 4.63 -11.81
N ALA A 34 -9.45 4.37 -12.32
CA ALA A 34 -8.99 3.01 -12.56
C ALA A 34 -7.47 2.87 -12.36
N ARG A 35 -7.05 1.69 -11.88
CA ARG A 35 -5.64 1.34 -11.71
C ARG A 35 -5.35 -0.07 -12.19
N GLU A 36 -4.22 -0.21 -12.86
CA GLU A 36 -3.68 -1.50 -13.27
C GLU A 36 -2.42 -1.83 -12.49
N PHE A 37 -2.35 -3.09 -12.08
CA PHE A 37 -1.31 -3.63 -11.24
C PHE A 37 -0.67 -4.84 -11.88
N ARG A 38 0.66 -4.82 -12.08
CA ARG A 38 1.40 -5.96 -12.64
C ARG A 38 2.49 -6.45 -11.70
N TYR A 39 2.60 -7.77 -11.60
CA TYR A 39 3.62 -8.44 -10.80
C TYR A 39 4.41 -9.43 -11.62
N ASP A 40 5.73 -9.37 -11.53
CA ASP A 40 6.62 -10.41 -12.08
C ASP A 40 6.79 -11.59 -11.09
N ALA A 41 6.70 -11.31 -9.79
CA ALA A 41 6.65 -12.25 -8.67
C ALA A 41 6.26 -11.52 -7.37
N ALA A 42 6.09 -12.26 -6.25
CA ALA A 42 5.99 -11.66 -4.91
C ALA A 42 7.13 -10.67 -4.72
N ARG A 43 6.82 -9.40 -4.42
CA ARG A 43 7.81 -8.42 -3.98
C ARG A 43 9.11 -8.49 -4.80
N ALA A 44 8.98 -8.48 -6.13
CA ALA A 44 10.12 -8.48 -7.04
C ALA A 44 10.11 -7.18 -7.85
N ARG A 45 9.05 -7.02 -8.64
CA ARG A 45 8.77 -5.78 -9.35
C ARG A 45 7.26 -5.61 -9.45
N TYR A 46 6.81 -4.42 -9.08
CA TYR A 46 5.41 -4.05 -9.04
C TYR A 46 5.18 -2.81 -9.90
N LEU A 47 4.26 -2.92 -10.83
CA LEU A 47 3.78 -1.81 -11.63
C LEU A 47 2.47 -1.32 -11.05
N ASN A 48 2.35 0.00 -10.84
CA ASN A 48 1.09 0.68 -10.61
C ASN A 48 0.88 1.71 -11.71
N ARG A 49 -0.14 1.49 -12.53
CA ARG A 49 -0.58 2.45 -13.53
C ARG A 49 -1.90 3.04 -13.12
N GLU A 50 -1.97 4.36 -13.16
CA GLU A 50 -3.25 5.04 -13.21
C GLU A 50 -3.75 5.03 -14.65
N LEU A 51 -4.99 4.61 -14.84
CA LEU A 51 -5.62 4.55 -16.15
C LEU A 51 -6.62 5.69 -16.31
N ASP A 52 -6.70 6.19 -17.53
CA ASP A 52 -7.70 7.19 -17.92
C ASP A 52 -9.10 6.56 -17.90
N PRO A 53 -10.00 7.02 -17.02
CA PRO A 53 -11.36 6.49 -16.94
C PRO A 53 -12.17 6.70 -18.23
N GLU A 54 -11.97 7.81 -18.94
CA GLU A 54 -12.69 8.10 -20.19
C GLU A 54 -12.25 7.14 -21.30
N ALA A 55 -10.94 6.92 -21.43
CA ALA A 55 -10.42 5.95 -22.42
C ALA A 55 -10.88 4.52 -22.13
N LEU A 56 -11.03 4.14 -20.86
CA LEU A 56 -11.52 2.83 -20.46
C LEU A 56 -12.97 2.59 -20.87
N GLU A 57 -13.83 3.62 -20.83
CA GLU A 57 -15.21 3.52 -21.33
C GLU A 57 -15.26 3.23 -22.84
N GLU A 58 -14.25 3.69 -23.59
CA GLU A 58 -14.07 3.38 -25.00
C GLU A 58 -13.39 2.01 -25.26
N GLY A 59 -12.96 1.32 -24.19
CA GLY A 59 -12.28 0.02 -24.25
C GLY A 59 -10.77 0.11 -24.43
N ASP A 60 -10.18 1.31 -24.31
CA ASP A 60 -8.76 1.56 -24.46
C ASP A 60 -8.03 1.62 -23.11
N LEU A 61 -6.81 1.08 -23.07
CA LEU A 61 -5.94 1.10 -21.90
C LEU A 61 -4.90 2.23 -22.03
N VAL A 62 -5.30 3.44 -21.66
CA VAL A 62 -4.44 4.62 -21.65
C VAL A 62 -3.97 4.89 -20.23
N ALA A 63 -2.65 4.89 -20.01
CA ALA A 63 -2.07 5.19 -18.70
C ALA A 63 -1.83 6.70 -18.55
N LEU A 64 -2.35 7.28 -17.46
CA LEU A 64 -2.09 8.66 -17.04
C LEU A 64 -0.75 8.79 -16.31
N SER A 65 -0.39 7.77 -15.52
CA SER A 65 0.89 7.68 -14.82
C SER A 65 1.36 6.22 -14.71
N GLU A 66 2.68 6.02 -14.63
CA GLU A 66 3.30 4.71 -14.50
C GLU A 66 4.42 4.75 -13.45
N VAL A 67 4.18 4.10 -12.30
CA VAL A 67 5.16 3.99 -11.22
C VAL A 67 5.55 2.53 -11.04
N TRP A 68 6.85 2.29 -10.99
CA TRP A 68 7.44 0.99 -10.68
C TRP A 68 7.99 0.99 -9.26
N THR A 69 7.58 0.02 -8.45
CA THR A 69 8.21 -0.28 -7.16
C THR A 69 9.10 -1.51 -7.32
N ASP A 70 10.39 -1.33 -7.07
CA ASP A 70 11.36 -2.43 -6.95
C ASP A 70 11.48 -2.84 -5.47
N TYR A 71 11.74 -4.13 -5.25
CA TYR A 71 11.88 -4.74 -3.94
C TYR A 71 13.25 -5.41 -3.80
N ASP A 72 13.86 -5.31 -2.63
CA ASP A 72 15.01 -6.11 -2.22
C ASP A 72 14.54 -7.19 -1.23
N GLY A 73 14.42 -8.43 -1.72
CA GLY A 73 13.81 -9.52 -0.97
C GLY A 73 12.35 -9.22 -0.63
N ASP A 74 12.07 -9.03 0.67
CA ASP A 74 10.72 -8.78 1.18
C ASP A 74 10.44 -7.31 1.50
N SER A 75 11.41 -6.43 1.32
CA SER A 75 11.30 -5.00 1.61
C SER A 75 11.20 -4.20 0.31
N SER A 76 10.33 -3.19 0.28
CA SER A 76 10.37 -2.21 -0.82
C SER A 76 11.74 -1.51 -0.79
N TYR A 77 12.34 -1.33 -1.96
CA TYR A 77 13.62 -0.64 -2.12
C TYR A 77 13.39 0.80 -2.59
N GLY A 78 12.55 0.98 -3.60
CA GLY A 78 12.21 2.31 -4.09
C GLY A 78 11.17 2.33 -5.19
N ASP A 79 10.64 3.52 -5.41
CA ASP A 79 9.72 3.85 -6.49
C ASP A 79 10.45 4.62 -7.59
N PHE A 80 10.14 4.27 -8.83
CA PHE A 80 10.74 4.88 -10.01
C PHE A 80 9.68 5.15 -11.07
N GLU A 81 9.78 6.30 -11.72
CA GLU A 81 9.06 6.58 -12.95
C GLU A 81 9.95 6.26 -14.16
N LEU A 82 9.35 5.73 -15.22
CA LEU A 82 10.02 5.56 -16.51
C LEU A 82 9.56 6.65 -17.47
N ALA A 83 10.46 7.54 -17.87
CA ALA A 83 10.15 8.63 -18.79
C ALA A 83 11.27 8.83 -19.84
N GLY A 84 10.91 9.46 -20.96
CA GLY A 84 11.85 9.82 -22.04
C GLY A 84 12.11 8.73 -23.09
N ASP A 85 12.98 9.04 -24.06
CA ASP A 85 13.49 8.11 -25.08
C ASP A 85 15.04 8.23 -25.16
N PRO A 86 15.81 7.19 -24.77
CA PRO A 86 15.35 5.90 -24.26
C PRO A 86 14.63 6.04 -22.91
N LEU A 87 13.78 5.08 -22.55
CA LEU A 87 13.15 5.03 -21.22
C LEU A 87 14.23 5.04 -20.14
N MET A 88 14.27 6.11 -19.34
CA MET A 88 15.20 6.25 -18.22
C MET A 88 14.43 6.23 -16.90
N PRO A 89 14.85 5.42 -15.91
CA PRO A 89 14.25 5.45 -14.58
C PRO A 89 14.69 6.69 -13.81
N SER A 90 13.73 7.40 -13.21
CA SER A 90 13.96 8.46 -12.22
C SER A 90 13.46 8.01 -10.85
N ASP A 91 14.33 8.04 -9.85
CA ASP A 91 13.99 7.70 -8.46
C ASP A 91 13.05 8.76 -7.87
N LEU A 92 11.88 8.31 -7.42
CA LEU A 92 10.90 9.12 -6.72
C LEU A 92 11.07 9.02 -5.21
N ARG A 93 11.42 7.84 -4.70
CA ARG A 93 11.47 7.55 -3.27
C ARG A 93 12.25 6.27 -3.02
N SER A 94 13.11 6.27 -2.02
CA SER A 94 13.75 5.06 -1.49
C SER A 94 13.22 4.71 -0.10
N TYR A 95 13.34 3.43 0.26
CA TYR A 95 12.91 2.89 1.54
C TYR A 95 14.04 2.15 2.22
N GLU A 96 14.30 2.51 3.48
CA GLU A 96 15.30 1.83 4.31
C GLU A 96 14.63 1.32 5.58
N SER A 97 14.73 0.01 5.80
CA SER A 97 14.31 -0.61 7.05
C SER A 97 15.44 -0.50 8.07
N GLY A 98 15.15 0.02 9.26
CA GLY A 98 16.12 0.02 10.35
C GLY A 98 15.92 1.12 11.37
N VAL A 99 16.84 1.15 12.35
CA VAL A 99 16.94 2.24 13.30
C VAL A 99 17.73 3.37 12.64
N ALA A 100 17.08 4.51 12.50
CA ALA A 100 17.73 5.71 11.99
C ALA A 100 18.68 6.29 13.05
N LEU A 101 19.86 6.74 12.64
CA LEU A 101 20.90 7.24 13.55
C LEU A 101 21.03 8.76 13.40
N LYS A 102 21.04 9.47 14.54
CA LYS A 102 21.39 10.89 14.61
C LYS A 102 22.87 11.01 14.98
N ASP A 103 23.60 11.94 14.38
CA ASP A 103 24.94 12.29 14.89
C ASP A 103 24.80 12.85 16.31
N PRO A 104 25.41 12.20 17.34
CA PRO A 104 25.32 12.66 18.71
C PRO A 104 25.99 14.02 18.96
N TRP A 105 26.89 14.47 18.08
CA TRP A 105 27.75 15.63 18.29
C TRP A 105 27.33 16.87 17.49
N ASP A 106 26.35 16.74 16.60
CA ASP A 106 25.80 17.84 15.83
C ASP A 106 24.28 17.92 16.03
N GLU A 107 23.85 18.83 16.91
CA GLU A 107 22.44 19.04 17.18
C GLU A 107 21.67 19.63 15.99
N SER A 108 22.38 20.25 15.04
CA SER A 108 21.83 20.81 13.79
C SER A 108 21.74 19.78 12.66
N SER A 109 22.45 18.67 12.79
CA SER A 109 22.29 17.53 11.88
C SER A 109 20.95 16.85 12.11
N GLY A 110 20.22 16.61 11.03
CA GLY A 110 19.06 15.73 11.05
C GLY A 110 19.47 14.29 11.34
N ILE A 111 18.49 13.42 11.51
CA ILE A 111 18.75 11.98 11.47
C ILE A 111 19.23 11.66 10.05
N ALA A 112 20.47 11.17 9.90
CA ALA A 112 21.13 11.05 8.61
C ALA A 112 21.06 9.60 8.10
N SER A 113 20.37 9.37 6.99
CA SER A 113 20.67 8.23 6.11
C SER A 113 21.79 8.64 5.15
N SER A 114 22.64 7.68 4.76
CA SER A 114 23.80 7.98 3.93
C SER A 114 23.36 8.44 2.53
N GLY A 115 23.59 9.71 2.19
CA GLY A 115 23.50 10.20 0.81
C GLY A 115 22.13 10.73 0.34
N ILE A 116 21.18 11.03 1.22
CA ILE A 116 19.85 11.55 0.87
C ILE A 116 19.70 13.02 1.32
N GLU A 117 19.09 13.88 0.50
CA GLU A 117 18.73 15.25 0.91
C GLU A 117 17.76 15.20 2.10
N SER A 118 18.18 15.78 3.24
CA SER A 118 17.50 15.56 4.52
C SER A 118 16.05 16.05 4.53
N SER A 119 15.68 17.06 3.75
CA SER A 119 14.36 17.69 3.80
C SER A 119 13.18 16.79 3.44
N GLY A 120 13.41 15.69 2.69
CA GLY A 120 12.38 14.74 2.24
C GLY A 120 12.24 13.46 3.08
N ILE A 121 13.03 13.29 4.15
CA ILE A 121 13.04 12.05 4.93
C ILE A 121 11.90 12.03 5.95
N GLU A 122 11.15 10.92 5.98
CA GLU A 122 10.10 10.61 6.95
C GLU A 122 10.40 9.28 7.67
N TYR A 123 10.26 9.27 8.98
CA TYR A 123 10.44 8.09 9.83
C TYR A 123 9.09 7.59 10.35
N TYR A 124 8.85 6.30 10.20
CA TYR A 124 7.61 5.63 10.60
C TYR A 124 7.79 4.96 11.95
N HIS A 125 6.88 5.24 12.89
CA HIS A 125 6.90 4.68 14.24
C HIS A 125 5.78 3.66 14.38
N ALA A 126 6.11 2.38 14.48
CA ALA A 126 5.14 1.28 14.46
C ALA A 126 4.88 0.64 15.83
N ASP A 127 3.72 -0.04 15.95
CA ASP A 127 3.38 -0.87 17.10
C ASP A 127 3.89 -2.32 16.96
N LEU A 128 3.47 -3.20 17.87
CA LEU A 128 3.92 -4.60 17.95
C LEU A 128 3.72 -5.40 16.66
N ILE A 129 2.66 -5.12 15.91
CA ILE A 129 2.36 -5.82 14.65
C ILE A 129 2.88 -5.05 13.43
N GLY A 130 3.65 -3.98 13.63
CA GLY A 130 4.19 -3.16 12.55
C GLY A 130 3.22 -2.13 12.01
N THR A 131 2.14 -1.82 12.73
CA THR A 131 1.19 -0.76 12.33
C THR A 131 1.72 0.61 12.73
N THR A 132 1.85 1.52 11.77
CA THR A 132 2.35 2.87 11.99
C THR A 132 1.41 3.67 12.87
N ARG A 133 1.90 4.11 14.03
CA ARG A 133 1.20 4.95 15.00
C ARG A 133 1.53 6.43 14.89
N GLY A 134 2.57 6.80 14.14
CA GLY A 134 2.90 8.18 13.84
C GLY A 134 4.18 8.30 13.02
N THR A 135 4.47 9.51 12.55
CA THR A 135 5.70 9.79 11.78
C THR A 135 6.44 11.01 12.29
N THR A 136 7.75 11.05 12.05
CA THR A 136 8.61 12.23 12.30
C THR A 136 9.42 12.58 11.07
N ASN A 137 9.65 13.87 10.83
CA ASN A 137 10.53 14.34 9.77
C ASN A 137 12.02 14.16 10.13
N HIS A 138 12.91 14.59 9.23
CA HIS A 138 14.36 14.57 9.42
C HIS A 138 14.89 15.31 10.66
N LEU A 139 14.15 16.27 11.20
CA LEU A 139 14.49 17.00 12.43
C LEU A 139 13.92 16.33 13.69
N GLY A 140 13.21 15.20 13.54
CA GLY A 140 12.51 14.53 14.62
C GLY A 140 11.21 15.22 15.05
N ALA A 141 10.75 16.23 14.30
CA ALA A 141 9.46 16.85 14.55
C ALA A 141 8.34 15.94 14.02
N PRO A 142 7.22 15.78 14.75
CA PRO A 142 6.16 14.89 14.32
C PRO A 142 5.42 15.47 13.10
N ALA A 143 5.04 14.62 12.13
CA ALA A 143 4.46 15.03 10.83
C ALA A 143 3.02 14.53 10.63
N ILE A 144 2.78 13.21 10.71
CA ILE A 144 1.44 12.61 10.72
C ILE A 144 1.21 11.95 12.10
N GLY A 145 0.04 12.23 12.70
CA GLY A 145 -0.13 12.15 14.16
C GLY A 145 0.51 13.34 14.90
N ALA A 146 0.82 14.42 14.17
CA ALA A 146 1.63 15.57 14.63
C ALA A 146 1.05 16.43 15.75
N SER A 147 -0.22 16.25 16.09
CA SER A 147 -0.80 16.82 17.31
C SER A 147 -0.32 16.09 18.58
N GLY A 148 0.56 15.09 18.45
CA GLY A 148 0.96 14.16 19.50
C GLY A 148 -0.04 13.02 19.71
N SER A 149 -1.09 12.95 18.90
CA SER A 149 -2.07 11.87 18.94
C SER A 149 -1.65 10.76 17.98
N PRO A 150 -1.54 9.51 18.45
CA PRO A 150 -1.19 8.40 17.58
C PRO A 150 -2.30 8.16 16.56
N VAL A 151 -1.92 7.77 15.35
CA VAL A 151 -2.85 7.24 14.36
C VAL A 151 -3.53 6.00 14.93
N THR A 152 -4.81 5.84 14.67
CA THR A 152 -5.66 4.78 15.24
C THR A 152 -6.29 3.94 14.14
N TYR A 153 -6.33 2.64 14.39
CA TYR A 153 -6.93 1.68 13.48
C TYR A 153 -7.86 0.76 14.26
N THR A 154 -8.86 0.22 13.58
CA THR A 154 -9.60 -0.94 14.06
C THR A 154 -8.66 -2.16 14.15
N ALA A 155 -9.13 -3.24 14.76
CA ALA A 155 -8.35 -4.48 14.86
C ALA A 155 -7.93 -5.01 13.47
N PHE A 156 -8.70 -4.72 12.42
CA PHE A 156 -8.45 -5.17 11.05
C PHE A 156 -7.79 -4.09 10.18
N GLY A 157 -7.39 -2.96 10.76
CA GLY A 157 -6.58 -1.98 10.05
C GLY A 157 -7.36 -0.90 9.30
N GLU A 158 -8.67 -0.83 9.47
CA GLU A 158 -9.44 0.34 9.02
C GLU A 158 -9.01 1.52 9.89
N ARG A 159 -8.58 2.61 9.25
CA ARG A 159 -8.11 3.79 9.97
C ARG A 159 -9.29 4.59 10.51
N LEU A 160 -9.15 5.12 11.72
CA LEU A 160 -10.23 5.79 12.46
C LEU A 160 -10.06 7.32 12.53
N ASP A 161 -8.95 7.87 12.04
CA ASP A 161 -8.58 9.27 12.19
C ASP A 161 -8.03 9.90 10.90
N SER A 162 -8.51 11.12 10.58
CA SER A 162 -8.10 12.06 9.51
C SER A 162 -8.06 11.54 8.06
N ASP A 163 -8.36 12.43 7.11
CA ASP A 163 -8.31 12.18 5.66
C ASP A 163 -6.88 12.01 5.10
N ASP A 164 -5.85 12.20 5.92
CA ASP A 164 -4.46 12.22 5.46
C ASP A 164 -3.91 10.79 5.39
N HIS A 165 -3.72 10.25 4.19
CA HIS A 165 -3.38 8.85 3.98
C HIS A 165 -1.90 8.57 4.28
N LEU A 166 -1.63 7.51 5.05
CA LEU A 166 -0.27 6.97 5.20
C LEU A 166 -0.09 5.84 4.21
N ARG A 167 0.93 5.95 3.36
CA ARG A 167 1.29 4.86 2.44
C ARG A 167 1.61 3.57 3.19
N TYR A 168 2.42 3.65 4.25
CA TYR A 168 2.71 2.51 5.12
C TYR A 168 2.01 2.68 6.47
N GLY A 169 0.68 2.52 6.47
CA GLY A 169 -0.16 2.61 7.66
C GLY A 169 -0.25 1.29 8.44
N TYR A 170 -1.39 0.62 8.34
CA TYR A 170 -1.63 -0.68 8.96
C TYR A 170 -0.63 -1.75 8.50
N ALA A 171 0.03 -2.42 9.44
CA ALA A 171 1.12 -3.37 9.19
C ALA A 171 2.21 -2.87 8.21
N GLY A 172 2.40 -1.54 8.12
CA GLY A 172 3.31 -0.89 7.17
C GLY A 172 4.77 -1.35 7.28
N SER A 173 5.25 -1.70 8.48
CA SER A 173 6.59 -2.27 8.66
C SER A 173 6.79 -3.61 7.96
N TRP A 174 5.69 -4.30 7.65
CA TRP A 174 5.68 -5.52 6.86
C TRP A 174 5.44 -5.26 5.37
N GLY A 175 5.48 -4.01 4.90
CA GLY A 175 5.33 -3.66 3.49
C GLY A 175 3.88 -3.57 3.01
N TYR A 176 2.91 -3.46 3.92
CA TYR A 176 1.52 -3.17 3.55
C TYR A 176 1.44 -1.74 3.03
N GLN A 177 0.85 -1.59 1.85
CA GLN A 177 0.92 -0.34 1.11
C GLN A 177 -0.47 0.14 0.71
N ALA A 178 -0.86 1.32 1.17
CA ALA A 178 -1.92 2.12 0.55
C ALA A 178 -1.35 2.82 -0.69
N HIS A 179 -2.15 2.93 -1.75
CA HIS A 179 -1.74 3.67 -2.95
C HIS A 179 -2.17 5.12 -2.86
N ASP A 180 -1.25 6.01 -3.26
CA ASP A 180 -1.55 7.42 -3.47
C ASP A 180 -2.69 7.51 -4.50
N VAL A 181 -3.69 8.35 -4.24
CA VAL A 181 -4.83 8.57 -5.14
C VAL A 181 -4.82 10.01 -5.65
N PRO A 182 -5.03 10.24 -6.95
CA PRO A 182 -4.92 11.57 -7.55
C PRO A 182 -5.98 12.56 -7.04
N ASN A 183 -7.18 12.04 -6.73
CA ASN A 183 -8.35 12.84 -6.37
C ASN A 183 -8.63 12.89 -4.87
N GLY A 184 -7.75 12.32 -4.04
CA GLY A 184 -7.92 12.32 -2.59
C GLY A 184 -8.92 11.29 -2.03
N ASP A 185 -9.67 10.57 -2.87
CA ASP A 185 -10.52 9.46 -2.43
C ASP A 185 -9.66 8.20 -2.26
N PRO A 186 -9.27 7.82 -1.02
CA PRO A 186 -8.27 6.78 -0.82
C PRO A 186 -8.74 5.46 -1.42
N VAL A 187 -7.86 4.79 -2.18
CA VAL A 187 -8.00 3.36 -2.38
C VAL A 187 -7.91 2.75 -0.99
N GLN A 188 -9.07 2.41 -0.43
CA GLN A 188 -9.20 1.87 0.93
C GLN A 188 -8.59 0.47 1.07
N PHE A 189 -8.13 -0.12 -0.03
CA PHE A 189 -7.48 -1.42 -0.06
C PHE A 189 -5.97 -1.30 0.05
N LEU A 190 -5.40 -2.18 0.87
CA LEU A 190 -3.97 -2.29 1.07
C LEU A 190 -3.40 -3.35 0.13
N HIS A 191 -2.35 -3.01 -0.59
CA HIS A 191 -1.53 -3.98 -1.27
C HIS A 191 -0.70 -4.77 -0.25
N VAL A 192 -0.81 -6.10 -0.31
CA VAL A 192 -0.18 -7.07 0.57
C VAL A 192 0.42 -8.22 -0.26
N GLY A 193 1.64 -8.00 -0.77
CA GLY A 193 2.44 -9.00 -1.46
C GLY A 193 1.81 -9.54 -2.75
N TRP A 194 0.94 -10.56 -2.64
CA TRP A 194 0.21 -11.17 -3.76
C TRP A 194 -1.26 -10.77 -3.86
N ARG A 195 -1.79 -10.10 -2.84
CA ARG A 195 -3.22 -9.84 -2.69
C ARG A 195 -3.46 -8.39 -2.27
N TYR A 196 -4.67 -7.94 -2.51
CA TYR A 196 -5.24 -6.75 -1.91
C TYR A 196 -6.08 -7.16 -0.71
N TYR A 197 -5.93 -6.40 0.35
CA TYR A 197 -6.60 -6.55 1.61
C TYR A 197 -7.55 -5.38 1.81
N ASP A 198 -8.78 -5.67 2.19
CA ASP A 198 -9.78 -4.70 2.58
C ASP A 198 -9.85 -4.61 4.11
N PRO A 199 -9.36 -3.51 4.71
CA PRO A 199 -9.37 -3.34 6.16
C PRO A 199 -10.76 -3.16 6.75
N SER A 200 -11.74 -2.68 5.97
CA SER A 200 -13.12 -2.46 6.43
C SER A 200 -13.85 -3.79 6.67
N THR A 201 -13.62 -4.77 5.79
CA THR A 201 -14.21 -6.11 5.92
C THR A 201 -13.30 -7.12 6.62
N GLY A 202 -12.01 -6.80 6.76
CA GLY A 202 -11.01 -7.70 7.34
C GLY A 202 -10.69 -8.90 6.45
N ARG A 203 -10.74 -8.74 5.12
CA ARG A 203 -10.60 -9.84 4.16
C ARG A 203 -9.68 -9.51 3.01
N PHE A 204 -9.09 -10.54 2.43
CA PHE A 204 -8.49 -10.42 1.10
C PHE A 204 -9.58 -10.36 0.03
N LEU A 205 -9.32 -9.59 -1.02
CA LEU A 205 -10.21 -9.49 -2.19
C LEU A 205 -10.03 -10.68 -3.13
N GLN A 206 -8.80 -11.16 -3.23
CA GLN A 206 -8.43 -12.31 -4.05
C GLN A 206 -8.45 -13.61 -3.24
N ARG A 207 -8.84 -14.68 -3.93
CA ARG A 207 -8.66 -16.05 -3.45
C ARG A 207 -7.18 -16.32 -3.17
N ASP A 208 -6.89 -16.98 -2.06
CA ASP A 208 -5.55 -17.40 -1.68
C ASP A 208 -4.83 -18.15 -2.83
N PRO A 209 -3.65 -17.68 -3.29
CA PRO A 209 -2.87 -18.35 -4.33
C PRO A 209 -2.48 -19.79 -4.00
N ILE A 210 -2.31 -20.15 -2.72
CA ILE A 210 -2.04 -21.53 -2.28
C ILE A 210 -3.33 -22.33 -2.02
N GLY A 211 -4.49 -21.74 -2.30
CA GLY A 211 -5.80 -22.35 -2.16
C GLY A 211 -6.10 -22.77 -0.73
N ILE A 212 -6.65 -23.97 -0.55
CA ILE A 212 -7.01 -24.48 0.78
C ILE A 212 -5.79 -24.80 1.68
N GLY A 213 -4.56 -24.72 1.15
CA GLY A 213 -3.34 -24.83 1.95
C GLY A 213 -3.18 -23.69 2.96
N GLY A 214 -3.78 -22.52 2.68
CA GLY A 214 -3.85 -21.38 3.60
C GLY A 214 -4.96 -21.49 4.66
N GLY A 215 -5.90 -22.42 4.48
CA GLY A 215 -7.07 -22.59 5.35
C GLY A 215 -8.34 -22.89 4.53
N LEU A 216 -9.41 -23.31 5.21
CA LEU A 216 -10.69 -23.60 4.55
C LEU A 216 -11.31 -22.34 3.94
N ASN A 217 -11.14 -21.19 4.59
CA ASN A 217 -11.56 -19.91 4.04
C ASN A 217 -10.38 -19.22 3.33
N VAL A 218 -10.44 -19.26 2.00
CA VAL A 218 -9.42 -18.73 1.08
C VAL A 218 -9.36 -17.21 1.00
N TYR A 219 -10.17 -16.49 1.79
CA TYR A 219 -10.17 -15.02 1.89
C TYR A 219 -9.84 -14.53 3.30
N THR A 220 -9.56 -15.44 4.24
CA THR A 220 -9.29 -15.07 5.63
C THR A 220 -7.97 -14.33 5.77
N TYR A 221 -8.02 -13.23 6.50
CA TYR A 221 -6.84 -12.49 6.94
C TYR A 221 -6.41 -12.95 8.33
N ALA A 222 -5.12 -13.28 8.49
CA ALA A 222 -4.46 -13.54 9.78
C ALA A 222 -5.25 -14.45 10.75
N GLU A 223 -5.93 -15.48 10.24
CA GLU A 223 -6.81 -16.38 11.00
C GLU A 223 -7.91 -15.67 11.84
N ASN A 224 -8.28 -14.43 11.47
CA ASN A 224 -9.12 -13.51 12.24
C ASN A 224 -8.54 -13.10 13.61
N ILE A 225 -7.22 -13.18 13.78
CA ILE A 225 -6.47 -12.76 14.99
C ILE A 225 -5.50 -11.62 14.61
N SER A 226 -6.04 -10.61 13.94
CA SER A 226 -5.28 -9.49 13.34
C SER A 226 -4.57 -8.58 14.35
N THR A 227 -4.86 -8.72 15.65
CA THR A 227 -4.13 -8.02 16.73
C THR A 227 -2.83 -8.71 17.15
N LEU A 228 -2.59 -9.94 16.69
CA LEU A 228 -1.40 -10.73 17.01
C LEU A 228 -0.65 -11.26 15.77
N LEU A 229 -1.36 -11.39 14.64
CA LEU A 229 -0.84 -11.97 13.42
C LEU A 229 -0.93 -10.97 12.26
N VAL A 230 0.07 -11.04 11.39
CA VAL A 230 0.16 -10.35 10.09
C VAL A 230 0.48 -11.40 9.02
N ASP A 231 0.03 -11.17 7.79
CA ASP A 231 0.38 -11.96 6.59
C ASP A 231 1.22 -11.06 5.65
N PRO A 232 2.56 -10.99 5.81
CA PRO A 232 3.38 -10.09 5.01
C PRO A 232 3.20 -10.33 3.51
N LEU A 233 3.14 -11.60 3.11
CA LEU A 233 3.18 -11.94 1.69
C LEU A 233 1.80 -12.01 1.03
N GLY A 234 0.71 -12.04 1.78
CA GLY A 234 -0.63 -12.26 1.22
C GLY A 234 -0.82 -13.68 0.70
N PHE A 235 -0.25 -14.71 1.35
CA PHE A 235 -0.61 -16.13 1.13
C PHE A 235 -0.19 -17.04 2.30
N ASN A 236 0.50 -16.51 3.31
CA ASN A 236 1.05 -17.30 4.41
C ASN A 236 0.69 -16.69 5.75
N ARG A 237 0.32 -17.56 6.69
CA ARG A 237 -0.39 -17.19 7.92
C ARG A 237 0.48 -16.54 9.00
N TRP A 238 1.76 -16.25 8.77
CA TRP A 238 2.70 -16.00 9.87
C TRP A 238 3.73 -14.88 9.63
N ALA A 239 3.48 -13.74 10.26
CA ALA A 239 4.41 -13.08 11.16
C ALA A 239 3.58 -12.67 12.40
N LEU A 240 3.70 -13.31 13.57
CA LEU A 240 4.80 -13.10 14.49
C LEU A 240 5.01 -14.30 15.43
N ARG A 241 6.15 -14.99 15.24
CA ARG A 241 6.93 -15.61 16.31
C ARG A 241 8.39 -15.74 15.83
N ARG A 242 9.24 -14.81 16.26
CA ARG A 242 10.69 -14.99 16.46
C ARG A 242 11.42 -15.81 15.37
N GLU A 243 11.95 -15.12 14.35
CA GLU A 243 13.25 -15.54 13.78
C GLU A 243 14.42 -14.74 14.39
N TYR A 244 14.15 -13.72 15.22
CA TYR A 244 15.16 -13.05 16.06
C TYR A 244 14.79 -13.17 17.53
N GLY A 245 15.47 -14.09 18.22
CA GLY A 245 15.21 -14.43 19.61
C GLY A 245 15.53 -13.33 20.62
N LEU A 246 14.72 -12.28 20.74
CA LEU A 246 14.58 -11.43 21.93
C LEU A 246 13.13 -11.00 22.08
#